data_AF-A0A951AF20-F1
#
_entry.id   AF-A0A951AF20-F1
#
_cell.length_a   1.000
_cell.length_b   1.000
_cell.length_c   1.000
_cell.angle_alpha   90.00
_cell.angle_beta   90.00
_cell.angle_gamma   90.00
#
_symmetry.space_group_name_H-M   'P 1'
#
loop_
_entity.id
_entity.type
_entity.pdbx_description
1 polymer ?
#
loop_
_entity_poly.entity_id
_entity_poly.type
_entity_poly.pdbx_seq_one_letter_code
_entity_poly.pdbx_strand_id
1 'polypeptide(L)'
;MSLGLAIALIGLTSLALAILLVPLLLRRQTDLSRESYNIAVYRDQLAEVERDAGRGLIGAEQAEAARAEIGRRILALAPRSAVEPPKSSASFAVAAIAVLLLPFAAWLLYARLGMPGLPDEPFAERAPPAAKAVAGGAEHLDLGEAIAKIGAHLKEHPEDLTGWLLLARTQ
;
A
#
# COMPACT_ATOMS: atom_id res chain seq x y z
N MET A 1 -22.63 -0.17 11.03
CA MET A 1 -21.16 -0.07 11.18
C MET A 1 -20.81 0.59 12.51
N SER A 2 -19.99 -0.05 13.36
CA SER A 2 -19.57 0.55 14.64
C SER A 2 -18.65 1.75 14.39
N LEU A 3 -18.77 2.81 15.21
CA LEU A 3 -17.96 4.02 15.11
C LEU A 3 -16.45 3.69 15.13
N GLY A 4 -16.06 2.68 15.92
CA GLY A 4 -14.67 2.22 16.01
C GLY A 4 -14.12 1.62 14.71
N LEU A 5 -14.92 0.86 13.96
CA LEU A 5 -14.50 0.26 12.69
C LEU A 5 -14.25 1.34 11.62
N ALA A 6 -15.12 2.35 11.55
CA ALA A 6 -14.95 3.48 10.65
C ALA A 6 -13.64 4.24 10.92
N ILE A 7 -13.34 4.52 12.19
CA ILE A 7 -12.11 5.20 12.60
C ILE A 7 -10.88 4.36 12.23
N ALA A 8 -10.92 3.04 12.49
CA ALA A 8 -9.84 2.14 12.14
C ALA A 8 -9.56 2.10 10.63
N LEU A 9 -10.60 2.02 9.80
CA LEU A 9 -10.46 2.02 8.34
C LEU A 9 -9.89 3.34 7.80
N ILE A 10 -10.41 4.47 8.28
CA ILE A 10 -9.91 5.80 7.89
C ILE A 10 -8.44 5.92 8.28
N GLY A 11 -8.10 5.58 9.53
CA GLY A 11 -6.72 5.63 10.03
C GLY A 11 -5.77 4.73 9.24
N LEU A 12 -6.15 3.48 8.96
CA LEU A 12 -5.33 2.55 8.19
C LEU A 12 -5.11 3.04 6.75
N THR A 13 -6.15 3.58 6.12
CA THR A 13 -6.07 4.12 4.76
C THR A 13 -5.17 5.36 4.70
N SER A 14 -5.34 6.29 5.64
CA SER A 14 -4.46 7.46 5.76
C SER A 14 -3.01 7.05 6.00
N LEU A 15 -2.77 6.06 6.86
CA LEU A 15 -1.41 5.55 7.13
C LEU A 15 -0.79 4.93 5.87
N ALA A 16 -1.54 4.11 5.13
CA ALA A 16 -1.07 3.52 3.88
C ALA A 16 -0.71 4.61 2.83
N LEU A 17 -1.58 5.61 2.67
CA LEU A 17 -1.31 6.76 1.80
C LEU A 17 -0.08 7.56 2.26
N ALA A 18 0.08 7.77 3.56
CA ALA A 18 1.25 8.45 4.11
C ALA A 18 2.54 7.67 3.82
N ILE A 19 2.56 6.35 4.05
CA ILE A 19 3.70 5.48 3.76
C ILE A 19 4.10 5.55 2.28
N LEU A 20 3.13 5.66 1.37
CA LEU A 20 3.41 5.75 -0.07
C LEU A 20 3.88 7.14 -0.49
N LEU A 21 3.20 8.20 -0.04
CA LEU A 21 3.39 9.56 -0.55
C LEU A 21 4.54 10.30 0.15
N VAL A 22 4.69 10.15 1.46
CA VAL A 22 5.70 10.87 2.26
C VAL A 22 7.13 10.62 1.77
N PRO A 23 7.64 9.36 1.64
CA PRO A 23 9.02 9.13 1.21
C PRO A 23 9.29 9.62 -0.22
N LEU A 24 8.30 9.58 -1.11
CA LEU A 24 8.43 10.10 -2.47
C LEU A 24 8.62 11.62 -2.48
N LEU A 25 7.87 12.33 -1.63
CA LEU A 25 7.98 13.77 -1.49
C LEU A 25 9.28 14.20 -0.80
N LEU A 26 9.73 13.46 0.22
CA LEU A 26 11.00 13.76 0.89
C LEU A 26 12.20 13.54 -0.04
N ARG A 27 12.23 12.45 -0.83
CA ARG A 27 13.29 12.19 -1.81
C ARG A 27 13.43 13.32 -2.82
N ARG A 28 12.31 13.80 -3.36
CA ARG A 28 12.29 14.91 -4.30
C ARG A 28 12.88 16.20 -3.71
N GLN A 29 12.61 16.48 -2.43
CA GLN A 29 13.19 17.64 -1.75
C GLN A 29 14.70 17.50 -1.58
N THR A 30 15.19 16.30 -1.23
CA THR A 30 16.62 16.05 -1.08
C THR A 30 17.37 16.13 -2.40
N ASP A 31 16.76 15.68 -3.51
CA ASP A 31 17.37 15.73 -4.85
C ASP A 31 17.51 17.18 -5.33
N LEU A 32 16.45 17.98 -5.20
CA LEU A 32 16.49 19.42 -5.52
C LEU A 32 17.53 20.18 -4.70
N SER A 33 17.67 19.83 -3.42
CA SER A 33 18.70 20.42 -2.55
C SER A 33 20.12 20.05 -3.02
N ARG A 34 20.36 18.77 -3.35
CA ARG A 34 21.65 18.29 -3.88
C ARG A 34 22.01 18.94 -5.23
N GLU A 35 21.05 19.07 -6.14
CA GLU A 35 21.24 19.75 -7.42
C GLU A 35 21.64 21.21 -7.22
N SER A 36 20.93 21.94 -6.35
CA SER A 36 21.25 23.34 -6.06
C SER A 36 22.64 23.52 -5.45
N TYR A 37 23.06 22.60 -4.57
CA TYR A 37 24.39 22.57 -4.00
C TYR A 37 25.46 22.31 -5.07
N ASN A 38 25.25 21.33 -5.96
CA ASN A 38 26.20 21.00 -7.03
C ASN A 38 26.37 22.16 -8.02
N ILE A 39 25.30 22.90 -8.33
CA ILE A 39 25.38 24.10 -9.17
C ILE A 39 26.29 25.15 -8.52
N ALA A 40 26.17 25.38 -7.21
CA ALA A 40 27.03 26.34 -6.51
C ALA A 40 28.51 25.94 -6.60
N VAL A 41 28.82 24.65 -6.44
CA VAL A 41 30.19 24.13 -6.58
C VAL A 41 30.72 24.32 -8.00
N TYR A 42 29.93 24.03 -9.04
CA TYR A 42 30.38 24.22 -10.42
C TYR A 42 30.60 25.69 -10.79
N ARG A 43 29.84 26.61 -10.20
CA ARG A 43 30.07 28.05 -10.37
C ARG A 43 31.39 28.50 -9.75
N ASP A 44 31.74 27.95 -8.59
CA ASP A 44 33.03 28.21 -7.95
C ASP A 44 34.20 27.67 -8.76
N GLN A 45 34.06 26.44 -9.30
CA GLN A 45 35.06 25.85 -10.22
C GLN A 45 35.27 26.71 -11.48
N LEU A 46 34.21 27.29 -12.04
CA LEU A 46 34.33 28.17 -13.19
C LEU A 46 35.15 29.43 -12.85
N ALA A 47 34.89 30.02 -11.68
CA ALA A 47 35.63 31.17 -11.18
C ALA A 47 37.10 30.83 -10.84
N GLU A 48 37.39 29.60 -10.43
CA GLU A 48 38.75 29.10 -10.26
C GLU A 48 39.49 29.00 -11.60
N VAL A 49 38.86 28.39 -12.61
CA VAL A 49 39.42 28.29 -13.97
C VAL A 49 39.71 29.67 -14.56
N GLU A 50 38.83 30.65 -14.36
CA GLU A 50 39.05 32.03 -14.79
C GLU A 50 40.24 32.69 -14.09
N ARG A 51 40.38 32.50 -12.78
CA ARG A 51 41.52 33.01 -12.01
C ARG A 51 42.84 32.36 -12.45
N ASP A 52 42.84 31.06 -12.71
CA ASP A 52 44.04 30.33 -13.13
C ASP A 52 44.47 30.71 -14.54
N ALA A 53 43.51 30.89 -15.45
CA ALA A 53 43.75 31.40 -16.80
C ALA A 53 44.29 32.85 -16.74
N GLY A 54 43.69 33.71 -15.92
CA GLY A 54 44.14 35.09 -15.73
C GLY A 54 45.54 35.21 -15.12
N ARG A 55 45.95 34.22 -14.32
CA ARG A 55 47.32 34.10 -13.76
C ARG A 55 48.30 33.40 -14.71
N GLY A 56 47.85 32.90 -15.85
CA GLY A 56 48.68 32.14 -16.80
C GLY A 56 49.13 30.78 -16.28
N LEU A 57 48.47 30.23 -15.25
CA LEU A 57 48.78 28.91 -14.70
C LEU A 57 48.30 27.77 -15.62
N ILE A 58 47.27 28.04 -16.42
CA ILE A 58 46.74 27.15 -17.45
C ILE A 58 46.69 27.87 -18.79
N GLY A 59 46.89 27.14 -19.88
CA GLY A 59 46.80 27.70 -21.23
C GLY A 59 45.34 28.00 -21.65
N ALA A 60 45.19 28.86 -22.66
CA ALA A 60 43.87 29.32 -23.11
C ALA A 60 42.98 28.17 -23.63
N GLU A 61 43.56 27.22 -24.38
CA GLU A 61 42.82 26.04 -24.87
C GLU A 61 42.38 25.12 -23.72
N GLN A 62 43.23 24.94 -22.71
CA GLN A 62 42.89 24.15 -21.52
C GLN A 62 41.77 24.82 -20.71
N ALA A 63 41.81 26.16 -20.57
CA ALA A 63 40.76 26.92 -19.90
C ALA A 63 39.42 26.84 -20.65
N GLU A 64 39.44 26.99 -21.99
CA GLU A 64 38.26 26.79 -22.85
C GLU A 64 37.66 25.38 -22.69
N ALA A 65 38.50 24.34 -22.78
CA ALA A 65 38.07 22.96 -22.62
C ALA A 65 37.45 22.69 -21.24
N ALA A 66 38.07 23.23 -20.18
CA ALA A 66 37.55 23.12 -18.82
C ALA A 66 36.19 23.82 -18.65
N ARG A 67 36.04 25.04 -19.19
CA ARG A 67 34.77 25.77 -19.19
C ARG A 67 33.67 25.00 -19.92
N ALA A 68 33.98 24.44 -21.09
CA ALA A 68 33.03 23.66 -21.87
C ALA A 68 32.56 22.40 -21.11
N GLU A 69 33.47 21.67 -20.44
CA GLU A 69 33.12 20.49 -19.65
C GLU A 69 32.28 20.83 -18.42
N ILE A 70 32.64 21.88 -17.67
CA ILE A 70 31.86 22.35 -16.51
C ILE A 70 30.48 22.79 -16.97
N GLY A 71 30.38 23.55 -18.07
CA GLY A 71 29.11 23.93 -18.68
C GLY A 71 28.26 22.72 -19.04
N ARG A 72 28.85 21.69 -19.65
CA ARG A 72 28.15 20.43 -19.96
C ARG A 72 27.60 19.75 -18.70
N ARG A 73 28.36 19.74 -17.59
CA ARG A 73 27.91 19.17 -16.30
C ARG A 73 26.77 19.95 -15.67
N ILE A 74 26.82 21.29 -15.72
CA ILE A 74 25.72 22.15 -15.27
C ILE A 74 24.47 21.89 -16.11
N LEU A 75 24.60 21.80 -17.44
CA LEU A 75 23.49 21.48 -18.33
C LEU A 75 22.93 20.07 -18.11
N ALA A 76 23.75 19.11 -17.69
CA ALA A 76 23.31 17.76 -17.33
C ALA A 76 22.55 17.72 -15.99
N LEU A 77 22.81 18.67 -15.08
CA LEU A 77 22.03 18.87 -13.85
C LEU A 77 20.74 19.65 -14.08
N ALA A 78 20.66 20.43 -15.16
CA ALA A 78 19.41 21.11 -15.50
C ALA A 78 18.37 20.05 -15.89
N PRO A 79 17.20 20.01 -15.23
CA PRO A 79 16.17 19.04 -15.57
C PRO A 79 15.79 19.20 -17.05
N ARG A 80 15.95 18.14 -17.85
CA ARG A 80 15.50 18.09 -19.25
C ARG A 80 14.04 18.56 -19.29
N SER A 81 13.78 19.64 -20.02
CA SER A 81 12.54 20.43 -20.00
C SER A 81 11.25 19.63 -20.18
N ALA A 82 10.26 19.89 -19.31
CA ALA A 82 8.92 20.42 -19.68
C ALA A 82 8.04 20.51 -18.42
N VAL A 83 7.57 21.74 -18.12
CA VAL A 83 6.79 22.13 -16.93
C VAL A 83 7.62 22.11 -15.64
N GLU A 84 8.11 23.27 -15.21
CA GLU A 84 8.42 23.47 -13.79
C GLU A 84 7.09 23.39 -13.01
N PRO A 85 6.79 22.35 -12.22
CA PRO A 85 5.81 22.51 -11.18
C PRO A 85 6.41 23.46 -10.13
N PRO A 86 5.62 24.40 -9.58
CA PRO A 86 6.10 25.40 -8.65
C PRO A 86 6.76 24.75 -7.43
N LYS A 87 7.73 25.47 -6.84
CA LYS A 87 8.47 25.14 -5.62
C LYS A 87 7.62 24.35 -4.62
N SER A 88 7.92 23.04 -4.53
CA SER A 88 7.87 22.05 -3.44
C SER A 88 6.89 22.14 -2.24
N SER A 89 6.24 23.26 -1.91
CA SER A 89 5.25 23.33 -0.83
C SER A 89 3.86 22.92 -1.31
N ALA A 90 3.52 23.24 -2.56
CA ALA A 90 2.22 22.92 -3.15
C ALA A 90 2.01 21.39 -3.29
N SER A 91 3.04 20.64 -3.71
CA SER A 91 2.97 19.17 -3.79
C SER A 91 2.80 18.52 -2.42
N PHE A 92 3.44 19.07 -1.39
CA PHE A 92 3.29 18.58 -0.02
C PHE A 92 1.93 18.90 0.57
N ALA A 93 1.42 20.12 0.35
CA ALA A 93 0.08 20.51 0.75
C ALA A 93 -0.98 19.63 0.08
N VAL A 94 -0.87 19.39 -1.22
CA VAL A 94 -1.80 18.51 -1.95
C VAL A 94 -1.73 17.07 -1.43
N ALA A 95 -0.54 16.53 -1.18
CA ALA A 95 -0.41 15.19 -0.60
C ALA A 95 -0.99 15.10 0.81
N ALA A 96 -0.76 16.10 1.67
CA ALA A 96 -1.31 16.16 3.01
C ALA A 96 -2.84 16.26 2.99
N ILE A 97 -3.38 17.11 2.11
CA ILE A 97 -4.82 17.21 1.85
C ILE A 97 -5.36 15.86 1.38
N ALA A 98 -4.66 15.17 0.49
CA ALA A 98 -5.11 13.89 -0.03
C ALA A 98 -5.16 12.80 1.05
N VAL A 99 -4.13 12.69 1.89
CA VAL A 99 -4.06 11.73 3.01
C VAL A 99 -5.23 11.88 3.99
N LEU A 100 -5.73 13.10 4.16
CA LEU A 100 -6.84 13.40 5.07
C LEU A 100 -8.21 13.35 4.39
N LEU A 101 -8.36 14.03 3.25
CA LEU A 101 -9.65 14.21 2.60
C LEU A 101 -10.11 12.99 1.82
N LEU A 102 -9.21 12.20 1.19
CA LEU A 102 -9.64 11.04 0.41
C LEU A 102 -10.33 9.98 1.29
N PRO A 103 -9.75 9.53 2.42
CA PRO A 103 -10.39 8.54 3.28
C PRO A 103 -11.71 9.06 3.88
N PHE A 104 -11.75 10.34 4.24
CA PHE A 104 -12.98 10.97 4.76
C PHE A 104 -14.07 11.08 3.68
N ALA A 105 -13.71 11.51 2.46
CA ALA A 105 -14.63 11.58 1.34
C ALA A 105 -15.15 10.20 0.94
N ALA A 106 -14.28 9.18 0.95
CA ALA A 106 -14.68 7.79 0.71
C ALA A 106 -15.69 7.31 1.77
N TRP A 107 -15.43 7.59 3.05
CA TRP A 107 -16.38 7.29 4.12
C TRP A 107 -17.72 8.01 3.94
N LEU A 108 -17.70 9.31 3.61
CA LEU A 108 -18.91 10.10 3.40
C LEU A 108 -19.72 9.58 2.20
N LEU A 109 -19.05 9.24 1.10
CA LEU A 109 -19.69 8.64 -0.07
C LEU A 109 -20.31 7.28 0.28
N TYR A 110 -19.60 6.43 1.02
CA TYR A 110 -20.15 5.16 1.49
C TYR A 110 -21.36 5.36 2.41
N ALA A 111 -21.33 6.36 3.30
CA ALA A 111 -22.44 6.67 4.18
C ALA A 111 -23.69 7.17 3.43
N ARG A 112 -23.50 7.84 2.28
CA ARG A 112 -24.59 8.41 1.47
C ARG A 112 -25.15 7.44 0.43
N LEU A 113 -24.28 6.66 -0.23
CA LEU A 113 -24.65 5.80 -1.36
C LEU A 113 -24.69 4.32 -0.97
N GLY A 114 -23.96 3.93 0.08
CA GLY A 114 -23.85 2.55 0.53
C GLY A 114 -24.98 2.13 1.47
N MET A 115 -24.86 0.92 2.00
CA MET A 115 -25.81 0.33 2.95
C MET A 115 -25.11 0.08 4.30
N PRO A 116 -24.79 1.14 5.08
CA PRO A 116 -24.02 1.01 6.32
C PRO A 116 -24.75 0.25 7.45
N GLY A 117 -26.06 0.08 7.30
CA GLY A 117 -26.93 -0.65 8.21
C GLY A 117 -27.24 -2.08 7.77
N LEU A 118 -26.66 -2.56 6.66
CA LEU A 118 -26.80 -3.96 6.29
C LEU A 118 -26.17 -4.81 7.40
N PRO A 119 -26.90 -5.76 8.00
CA PRO A 119 -26.32 -6.68 8.96
C PRO A 119 -25.23 -7.51 8.27
N ASP A 120 -24.14 -7.76 8.97
CA ASP A 120 -23.17 -8.74 8.50
C ASP A 120 -23.85 -10.10 8.46
N GLU A 121 -23.79 -10.80 7.33
CA GLU A 121 -24.18 -12.21 7.30
C GLU A 121 -22.93 -13.06 7.51
N PRO A 122 -22.66 -13.58 8.72
CA PRO A 122 -21.53 -14.46 8.94
C PRO A 122 -21.69 -15.76 8.15
N PHE A 123 -20.57 -16.37 7.77
CA PHE A 123 -20.58 -17.59 6.94
C PHE A 123 -21.39 -18.74 7.57
N ALA A 124 -21.42 -18.83 8.90
CA ALA A 124 -22.21 -19.81 9.64
C ALA A 124 -23.74 -19.65 9.44
N GLU A 125 -24.21 -18.43 9.20
CA GLU A 125 -25.64 -18.14 9.00
C GLU A 125 -26.10 -18.37 7.56
N ARG A 126 -25.15 -18.33 6.61
CA ARG A 126 -25.35 -18.63 5.17
C ARG A 126 -25.37 -20.12 4.85
N ALA A 127 -25.04 -20.98 5.82
CA ALA A 127 -25.03 -22.43 5.63
C ALA A 127 -26.46 -22.98 5.55
N PRO A 128 -26.74 -23.97 4.67
CA PRO A 128 -28.05 -24.60 4.58
C PRO A 128 -28.43 -25.20 5.95
N PRO A 129 -29.74 -25.34 6.28
CA PRO A 129 -30.20 -25.81 7.59
C PRO A 129 -29.51 -27.09 8.10
N ALA A 130 -29.13 -27.97 7.17
CA ALA A 130 -28.38 -29.20 7.46
C ALA A 130 -26.99 -28.95 8.08
N ALA A 131 -26.30 -27.88 7.71
CA ALA A 131 -25.00 -27.52 8.29
C ALA A 131 -25.15 -26.81 9.66
N LYS A 132 -26.27 -26.11 9.90
CA LYS A 132 -26.60 -25.52 11.20
C LYS A 132 -26.90 -26.58 12.26
N ALA A 133 -27.54 -27.69 11.87
CA ALA A 133 -27.79 -28.82 12.77
C ALA A 133 -26.50 -29.52 13.24
N VAL A 134 -25.47 -29.56 12.39
CA VAL A 134 -24.16 -30.16 12.73
C VAL A 134 -23.33 -29.23 13.61
N ALA A 135 -23.38 -27.91 13.39
CA ALA A 135 -22.58 -26.94 14.14
C ALA A 135 -23.23 -26.44 15.45
N GLY A 136 -24.56 -26.39 15.53
CA GLY A 136 -25.32 -25.90 16.70
C GLY A 136 -25.96 -26.99 17.56
N GLY A 137 -25.93 -28.25 17.14
CA GLY A 137 -26.52 -29.40 17.85
C GLY A 137 -25.52 -30.26 18.62
N ALA A 138 -24.24 -29.91 18.61
CA ALA A 138 -23.17 -30.67 19.26
C ALA A 138 -23.07 -30.42 20.77
N GLU A 139 -24.19 -30.16 21.46
CA GLU A 139 -24.17 -30.07 22.92
C GLU A 139 -24.64 -31.36 23.60
N HIS A 140 -25.55 -32.18 23.05
CA HIS A 140 -26.10 -33.34 23.79
C HIS A 140 -26.48 -34.58 22.94
N LEU A 141 -25.92 -34.74 21.74
CA LEU A 141 -25.97 -36.04 21.05
C LEU A 141 -24.56 -36.61 21.08
N ASP A 142 -24.34 -37.59 21.97
CA ASP A 142 -23.10 -38.35 22.02
C ASP A 142 -22.93 -39.05 20.66
N LEU A 143 -22.19 -38.38 19.78
CA LEU A 143 -21.87 -38.84 18.44
C LEU A 143 -21.23 -40.24 18.50
N GLY A 144 -20.53 -40.56 19.60
CA GLY A 144 -19.99 -41.89 19.86
C GLY A 144 -21.08 -42.96 20.00
N GLU A 145 -22.19 -42.67 20.69
CA GLU A 145 -23.31 -43.61 20.84
C GLU A 145 -24.09 -43.79 19.52
N ALA A 146 -24.26 -42.71 18.75
CA ALA A 146 -24.89 -42.77 17.43
C ALA A 146 -24.07 -43.61 16.43
N ILE A 147 -22.74 -43.43 16.41
CA ILE A 147 -21.82 -44.24 15.60
C ILE A 147 -21.84 -45.71 16.05
N ALA A 148 -21.88 -45.97 17.36
CA ALA A 148 -21.95 -47.32 17.91
C ALA A 148 -23.24 -48.07 17.49
N LYS A 149 -24.38 -47.38 17.51
CA LYS A 149 -25.67 -47.95 17.03
C LYS A 149 -25.66 -48.23 15.53
N ILE A 150 -25.10 -47.34 14.71
CA ILE A 150 -24.97 -47.56 13.26
C ILE A 150 -24.04 -48.75 12.99
N GLY A 151 -22.91 -48.85 13.71
CA GLY A 151 -22.00 -49.99 13.60
C GLY A 151 -22.62 -51.33 14.02
N ALA A 152 -23.50 -51.33 15.03
CA ALA A 152 -24.24 -52.53 15.44
C ALA A 152 -25.28 -52.93 14.39
N HIS A 153 -26.01 -51.97 13.83
CA HIS A 153 -27.02 -52.23 12.79
C HIS A 153 -26.39 -52.79 11.50
N LEU A 154 -25.24 -52.26 11.08
CA LEU A 154 -24.51 -52.76 9.91
C LEU A 154 -23.91 -54.17 10.09
N LYS A 155 -23.70 -54.63 11.33
CA LYS A 155 -23.31 -56.02 11.60
C LYS A 155 -24.46 -57.00 11.38
N GLU A 156 -25.69 -56.56 11.67
CA GLU A 156 -26.90 -57.37 11.50
C GLU A 156 -27.44 -57.28 10.06
N HIS A 157 -27.21 -56.15 9.38
CA HIS A 157 -27.63 -55.88 8.01
C HIS A 157 -26.46 -55.42 7.13
N PRO A 158 -25.55 -56.34 6.75
CA PRO A 158 -24.34 -56.01 6.00
C PRO A 158 -24.61 -55.46 4.59
N GLU A 159 -25.79 -55.72 4.03
CA GLU A 159 -26.22 -55.28 2.71
C GLU A 159 -26.65 -53.79 2.62
N ASP A 160 -26.78 -53.10 3.76
CA ASP A 160 -27.17 -51.68 3.76
C ASP A 160 -26.02 -50.76 3.33
N LEU A 161 -25.86 -50.59 2.02
CA LEU A 161 -24.91 -49.67 1.41
C LEU A 161 -25.06 -48.22 1.89
N THR A 162 -26.28 -47.79 2.25
CA THR A 162 -26.54 -46.41 2.67
C THR A 162 -25.95 -46.17 4.06
N GLY A 163 -26.07 -47.14 4.96
CA GLY A 163 -25.44 -47.10 6.28
C GLY A 163 -23.91 -47.10 6.20
N TRP A 164 -23.30 -47.88 5.28
CA TRP A 164 -21.85 -47.84 5.06
C TRP A 164 -21.35 -46.48 4.55
N LEU A 165 -22.08 -45.84 3.63
CA LEU A 165 -21.75 -44.52 3.11
C LEU A 165 -21.84 -43.42 4.17
N LEU A 166 -22.84 -43.50 5.06
CA LEU A 166 -22.99 -42.59 6.19
C LEU A 166 -21.82 -42.72 7.17
N LEU A 167 -21.40 -43.94 7.50
CA LEU A 167 -20.26 -44.19 8.38
C LEU A 167 -18.94 -43.67 7.79
N ALA A 168 -18.73 -43.87 6.49
CA ALA A 168 -17.53 -43.40 5.79
C ALA A 168 -17.38 -41.87 5.78
N ARG A 169 -18.50 -41.13 5.89
CA ARG A 169 -18.50 -39.67 5.90
C ARG A 169 -18.23 -39.07 7.27
N THR A 170 -18.30 -39.88 8.33
CA THR A 170 -18.10 -39.45 9.73
C THR A 170 -16.67 -39.66 10.26
N GLN A 171 -15.77 -40.19 9.43
CA GLN A 171 -14.32 -40.34 9.71
C GLN A 171 -13.51 -39.29 8.94
#